data_AF-A0A843MHW8-F1
#
_entry.id   AF-A0A843MHW8-F1
#
_cell.length_a   1.000
_cell.length_b   1.000
_cell.length_c   1.000
_cell.angle_alpha   90.00
_cell.angle_beta   90.00
_cell.angle_gamma   90.00
#
_symmetry.space_group_name_H-M   'P 1'
#
loop_
_entity.id
_entity.type
_entity.pdbx_description
1 polymer ?
#
loop_
_entity_poly.entity_id
_entity_poly.type
_entity_poly.pdbx_seq_one_letter_code
_entity_poly.pdbx_strand_id
1 'polypeptide(L)'
;MYSTTKCKQCPKLKKCTSSRVKEITEVADPYKEKLKDDYFSDYGQKIYKKRAPITESIFGVLKTGRNYNGLKRLGKRKCIVDLNIEATVHNIKIIHKKK
;
A
#
# COMPACT_ATOMS: atom_id res chain seq x y z
N MET A 1 3.17 -8.38 19.57
CA MET A 1 2.73 -7.97 20.92
C MET A 1 3.96 -7.99 21.82
N TYR A 2 4.51 -6.83 22.20
CA TYR A 2 5.70 -6.77 23.04
C TYR A 2 5.29 -6.65 24.51
N SER A 3 5.46 -7.71 25.30
CA SER A 3 5.26 -7.66 26.75
C SER A 3 6.58 -7.91 27.47
N THR A 4 7.04 -6.95 28.26
CA THR A 4 8.18 -7.12 29.15
C THR A 4 7.72 -7.00 30.60
N THR A 5 8.19 -7.91 31.46
CA THR A 5 7.88 -7.91 32.90
C THR A 5 8.42 -6.68 33.61
N LYS A 6 9.51 -6.09 33.08
CA LYS A 6 10.16 -4.88 33.59
C LYS A 6 9.25 -3.64 33.58
N CYS A 7 8.28 -3.56 32.66
CA CYS A 7 7.36 -2.41 32.62
C CYS A 7 6.43 -2.35 33.84
N LYS A 8 6.12 -3.47 34.51
CA LYS A 8 5.26 -3.49 35.71
C LYS A 8 5.85 -2.70 36.87
N GLN A 9 7.17 -2.58 36.94
CA GLN A 9 7.90 -1.87 37.99
C GLN A 9 8.28 -0.44 37.60
N CYS A 10 7.85 0.05 36.43
CA CYS A 10 8.23 1.37 35.96
C CYS A 10 7.44 2.48 36.69
N PRO A 11 8.11 3.44 37.35
CA PRO A 11 7.42 4.55 38.04
C PRO A 11 6.66 5.48 37.08
N LYS A 12 6.98 5.45 35.79
CA LYS A 12 6.27 6.20 34.73
C LYS A 12 5.15 5.40 34.07
N LEU A 13 4.80 4.21 34.57
CA LEU A 13 3.79 3.32 33.99
C LEU A 13 2.44 4.04 33.77
N LYS A 14 1.93 4.73 34.80
CA LYS A 14 0.65 5.45 34.74
C LYS A 14 0.63 6.59 33.70
N LYS A 15 1.78 7.16 33.35
CA LYS A 15 1.90 8.17 32.28
C LYS A 15 2.07 7.54 30.89
N CYS A 16 2.57 6.31 30.82
CA CYS A 16 2.92 5.62 29.58
C CYS A 16 1.79 4.73 29.04
N THR A 17 0.96 4.15 29.92
CA THR A 17 -0.20 3.33 29.55
C THR A 17 -1.24 3.35 30.66
N SER A 18 -2.52 3.50 30.31
CA SER A 18 -3.66 3.36 31.23
C SER A 18 -4.33 1.97 31.15
N SER A 19 -4.00 1.16 30.13
CA SER A 19 -4.57 -0.17 29.89
C SER A 19 -3.55 -1.31 30.07
N ARG A 20 -4.06 -2.53 30.35
CA ARG A 20 -3.28 -3.78 30.51
C ARG A 20 -2.61 -4.25 29.21
N VAL A 21 -3.20 -3.91 28.07
CA VAL A 21 -2.72 -4.24 26.72
C VAL A 21 -2.62 -2.94 25.94
N LYS A 22 -1.43 -2.65 25.38
CA LYS A 22 -1.27 -1.55 24.44
C LYS A 22 -2.07 -1.86 23.18
N GLU A 23 -3.24 -1.27 23.02
CA GLU A 23 -3.65 -0.84 21.69
C GLU A 23 -2.87 0.44 21.43
N ILE A 24 -1.86 0.35 20.58
CA ILE A 24 -1.24 1.54 20.02
C ILE A 24 -2.25 2.04 18.98
N THR A 25 -3.29 2.75 19.42
CA THR A 25 -3.94 3.71 18.56
C THR A 25 -2.93 4.82 18.37
N GLU A 26 -2.02 4.65 17.40
CA GLU A 26 -1.28 5.78 16.84
C GLU A 26 -2.34 6.86 16.59
N VAL A 27 -2.19 8.01 17.24
CA VAL A 27 -2.97 9.20 16.89
C VAL A 27 -2.80 9.34 15.40
N ALA A 28 -3.89 9.17 14.65
CA ALA A 28 -3.82 9.11 13.21
C ALA A 28 -3.09 10.37 12.75
N ASP A 29 -1.97 10.17 12.06
CA ASP A 29 -1.18 11.26 11.51
C ASP A 29 -2.17 12.21 10.81
N PRO A 30 -2.20 13.52 11.15
CA PRO A 30 -3.14 14.46 10.55
C PRO A 30 -3.12 14.43 9.02
N TYR A 31 -1.97 14.06 8.42
CA TYR A 31 -1.87 13.84 6.98
C TYR A 31 -2.60 12.58 6.50
N LYS A 32 -2.60 11.49 7.26
CA LYS A 32 -3.37 10.28 6.96
C LYS A 32 -4.88 10.51 7.07
N GLU A 33 -5.33 11.33 8.02
CA GLU A 33 -6.74 11.71 8.13
C GLU A 33 -7.17 12.57 6.93
N LYS A 34 -6.41 13.62 6.61
CA LYS A 34 -6.67 14.43 5.41
C LYS A 34 -6.68 13.60 4.13
N LEU A 35 -5.76 12.66 3.97
CA LEU A 35 -5.75 11.76 2.82
C LEU A 35 -7.00 10.89 2.72
N LYS A 36 -7.55 10.44 3.86
CA LYS A 36 -8.81 9.70 3.88
C LYS A 36 -9.96 10.62 3.48
N ASP A 37 -10.02 11.81 4.04
CA ASP A 37 -11.09 12.77 3.75
C ASP A 37 -11.08 13.19 2.27
N ASP A 38 -9.89 13.49 1.73
CA ASP A 38 -9.68 13.79 0.31
C ASP A 38 -10.10 12.61 -0.58
N TYR A 39 -9.81 11.39 -0.15
CA TYR A 39 -10.19 10.18 -0.88
C TYR A 39 -11.71 9.94 -0.87
N PHE A 40 -12.38 10.13 0.26
CA PHE A 40 -13.82 9.94 0.40
C PHE A 40 -14.66 11.11 -0.09
N SER A 41 -14.04 12.25 -0.41
CA SER A 41 -14.71 13.38 -1.06
C SER A 41 -15.34 12.99 -2.41
N ASP A 42 -16.42 13.67 -2.80
CA ASP A 42 -17.07 13.46 -4.11
C ASP A 42 -16.09 13.62 -5.28
N TYR A 43 -15.16 14.57 -5.16
CA TYR A 43 -14.11 14.81 -6.14
C TYR A 43 -13.09 13.65 -6.16
N GLY A 44 -12.63 13.21 -4.99
CA GLY A 44 -11.71 12.07 -4.85
C GLY A 44 -12.29 10.79 -5.42
N GLN A 45 -13.56 10.49 -5.12
CA GLN A 45 -14.27 9.34 -5.66
C GLN A 45 -14.46 9.43 -7.18
N LYS A 46 -14.77 10.62 -7.74
CA LYS A 46 -14.85 10.82 -9.20
C LYS A 46 -13.51 10.58 -9.90
N ILE A 47 -12.39 11.03 -9.31
CA ILE A 47 -11.05 10.77 -9.85
C ILE A 47 -10.69 9.28 -9.71
N TYR A 48 -10.97 8.68 -8.56
CA TYR A 48 -10.68 7.27 -8.31
C TYR A 48 -11.42 6.36 -9.29
N LYS A 49 -12.70 6.65 -9.58
CA LYS A 49 -13.48 5.92 -10.59
C LYS A 49 -12.88 6.01 -12.00
N LYS A 50 -12.16 7.08 -12.34
CA LYS A 50 -11.44 7.19 -13.63
C LYS A 50 -10.17 6.32 -13.66
N ARG A 51 -9.58 6.00 -12.50
CA ARG A 51 -8.38 5.15 -12.39
C ARG A 51 -8.66 3.68 -12.66
N ALA A 52 -9.80 3.17 -12.19
CA ALA A 52 -10.20 1.77 -12.34
C ALA A 52 -10.13 1.26 -13.79
N PRO A 53 -10.75 1.92 -14.80
CA PRO A 53 -10.69 1.43 -16.18
C PRO A 53 -9.29 1.52 -16.80
N ILE A 54 -8.48 2.52 -16.44
CA ILE A 54 -7.20 2.83 -17.10
C ILE A 54 -6.03 2.02 -16.50
N THR A 55 -6.00 1.81 -15.19
CA THR A 55 -4.82 1.26 -14.49
C THR A 55 -5.06 -0.12 -13.89
N GLU A 56 -6.24 -0.38 -13.32
CA GLU A 56 -6.50 -1.67 -12.66
C GLU A 56 -6.62 -2.81 -13.66
N SER A 57 -7.10 -2.54 -14.88
CA SER A 57 -7.12 -3.52 -15.97
C SER A 57 -5.70 -4.01 -16.32
N ILE A 58 -4.73 -3.10 -16.46
CA ILE A 58 -3.35 -3.44 -16.83
C ILE A 58 -2.64 -4.18 -15.69
N PHE A 59 -2.73 -3.68 -14.46
CA PHE A 59 -2.13 -4.36 -13.29
C PHE A 59 -2.84 -5.68 -12.97
N GLY A 60 -4.15 -5.76 -13.20
CA GLY A 60 -4.93 -6.99 -13.13
C GLY A 60 -4.40 -8.01 -14.14
N VAL A 61 -4.23 -7.64 -15.41
CA VAL A 61 -3.69 -8.52 -16.44
C VAL A 61 -2.24 -8.93 -16.16
N LEU A 62 -1.40 -8.05 -15.58
CA LEU A 62 -0.06 -8.43 -15.13
C LEU A 62 -0.11 -9.49 -14.02
N LYS A 63 -0.97 -9.30 -13.02
CA LYS A 63 -1.13 -10.25 -11.90
C LYS A 63 -1.73 -11.58 -12.35
N THR A 64 -2.90 -11.56 -12.98
CA THR A 64 -3.66 -12.77 -13.34
C THR A 64 -3.23 -13.38 -14.66
N GLY A 65 -3.04 -12.56 -15.69
CA GLY A 65 -2.68 -13.02 -17.04
C GLY A 65 -1.20 -13.37 -17.21
N ARG A 66 -0.32 -12.92 -16.31
CA ARG A 66 1.14 -13.21 -16.36
C ARG A 66 1.72 -13.77 -15.07
N ASN A 67 0.87 -14.07 -14.08
CA ASN A 67 1.28 -14.62 -12.78
C ASN A 67 2.32 -13.73 -12.06
N TYR A 68 2.28 -12.41 -12.28
CA TYR A 68 3.18 -11.46 -11.62
C TYR A 68 2.60 -11.05 -10.27
N ASN A 69 2.74 -11.92 -9.27
CA ASN A 69 2.08 -11.78 -7.97
C ASN A 69 2.79 -10.83 -7.00
N GLY A 70 3.97 -10.32 -7.35
CA GLY A 70 4.70 -9.41 -6.47
C GLY A 70 6.07 -9.02 -6.99
N LEU A 71 6.61 -7.96 -6.39
CA LEU A 71 7.98 -7.50 -6.64
C LEU A 71 8.96 -8.49 -6.01
N LYS A 72 9.86 -9.05 -6.84
CA LYS A 72 10.86 -10.04 -6.40
C LYS A 72 12.11 -9.40 -5.81
N ARG A 73 12.27 -8.08 -5.95
CA ARG A 73 13.45 -7.34 -5.50
C ARG A 73 13.11 -6.38 -4.37
N LEU A 74 14.10 -6.17 -3.51
CA LEU A 74 14.05 -5.18 -2.44
C LEU A 74 14.69 -3.86 -2.90
N GLY A 75 14.11 -2.74 -2.47
CA GLY A 75 14.62 -1.40 -2.74
C GLY A 75 13.94 -0.72 -3.93
N LYS A 76 13.47 0.52 -3.71
CA LYS A 76 12.63 1.29 -4.63
C LYS A 76 13.16 1.33 -6.07
N ARG A 77 14.45 1.64 -6.26
CA ARG A 77 15.06 1.73 -7.59
C ARG A 77 14.99 0.40 -8.35
N LYS A 78 15.29 -0.72 -7.67
CA LYS A 78 15.26 -2.06 -8.28
C LYS A 78 13.83 -2.47 -8.62
N CYS A 79 12.87 -2.19 -7.74
CA CYS A 79 11.44 -2.44 -7.99
C CYS A 79 10.92 -1.68 -9.20
N ILE A 80 11.32 -0.41 -9.37
CA ILE A 80 10.91 0.42 -10.52
C ILE A 80 11.44 -0.19 -11.82
N VAL A 81 12.70 -0.63 -11.85
CA VAL A 81 13.28 -1.26 -13.04
C VAL A 81 12.52 -2.54 -13.39
N ASP A 82 12.24 -3.40 -12.42
CA ASP A 82 11.50 -4.65 -12.66
C ASP A 82 10.09 -4.38 -13.20
N LEU A 83 9.37 -3.40 -12.65
CA LEU A 83 8.05 -3.01 -13.14
C LEU A 83 8.09 -2.47 -14.57
N ASN A 84 9.10 -1.66 -14.90
CA ASN A 84 9.25 -1.10 -16.24
C ASN A 84 9.51 -2.20 -17.28
N ILE A 85 10.32 -3.22 -16.94
CA ILE A 85 10.57 -4.36 -17.81
C ILE A 85 9.27 -5.13 -18.08
N GLU A 86 8.53 -5.47 -17.02
CA GLU A 86 7.27 -6.22 -17.15
C GLU A 86 6.22 -5.46 -17.97
N ALA A 87 6.09 -4.16 -17.74
CA ALA A 87 5.20 -3.29 -18.51
C ALA A 87 5.63 -3.18 -19.98
N THR A 88 6.93 -3.13 -20.26
CA THR A 88 7.44 -3.10 -21.64
C THR A 88 7.13 -4.40 -22.37
N VAL A 89 7.41 -5.55 -21.73
CA VAL A 89 7.04 -6.87 -22.27
C VAL A 89 5.52 -6.98 -22.41
N HIS A 90 4.73 -6.30 -21.56
CA HIS A 90 3.29 -6.19 -21.69
C HIS A 90 2.87 -5.61 -23.03
N ASN A 91 3.36 -4.42 -23.30
CA ASN A 91 3.04 -3.69 -24.52
C ASN A 91 3.52 -4.43 -25.78
N ILE A 92 4.73 -5.01 -25.75
CA ILE A 92 5.27 -5.77 -26.90
C ILE A 92 4.36 -6.96 -27.26
N LYS A 93 3.89 -7.75 -26.28
CA LYS A 93 3.00 -8.89 -26.59
C LYS A 93 1.64 -8.45 -27.14
N ILE A 94 1.11 -7.30 -26.70
CA ILE A 94 -0.13 -6.74 -27.27
C ILE A 94 0.08 -6.36 -28.74
N ILE A 95 1.18 -5.68 -29.03
CA ILE A 95 1.52 -5.27 -30.41
C ILE A 95 1.70 -6.51 -31.29
N HIS A 96 2.41 -7.54 -30.80
CA HIS A 96 2.64 -8.77 -31.55
C HIS A 96 1.35 -9.56 -31.81
N LYS A 97 0.43 -9.65 -30.84
CA LYS A 97 -0.87 -10.33 -31.02
C LYS A 97 -1.85 -9.59 -31.94
N LYS A 98 -1.59 -8.31 -32.24
CA LYS A 98 -2.41 -7.50 -33.16
C LYS A 98 -1.90 -7.55 -34.61
N LYS A 99 -0.79 -8.25 -34.87
CA LYS A 99 -0.39 -8.68 -36.22
C LYS A 99 -0.94 -10.07 -36.50
#